data_AF-A0AAC9K4Z6-F1
#
_entry.id   AF-A0AAC9K4Z6-F1
#
_cell.length_a   1.000
_cell.length_b   1.000
_cell.length_c   1.000
_cell.angle_alpha   90.00
_cell.angle_beta   90.00
_cell.angle_gamma   90.00
#
_symmetry.space_group_name_H-M   'P 1'
#
loop_
_entity.id
_entity.type
_entity.pdbx_description
1 polymer ?
#
loop_
_entity_poly.entity_id
_entity_poly.type
_entity_poly.pdbx_seq_one_letter_code
_entity_poly.pdbx_strand_id
1 'polypeptide(L)'
;MPSEPQTRLARRSVDRMVLSTLVVGLFVVAMIAAAIQGAPTFRPAAPIPRGTAEPLPSSDPGATGVPEPMEIDSTAAAVVQTLAVILMALVAAGLIALLVIAARALLRAWRDRPLGRRDAAAVASEVDHLTSAPEPEIAVAVMQRGIAGALMQIDERARASDAIVAAWIGLEESAADAGVKRAATETPGEFVVRIITLRPGVAGDAASLLRLYESVRFGAGSADEGDRASAREALRRIEEVWR
;
A
#
# COMPACT_ATOMS: atom_id res chain seq x y z
N MET A 1 25.09 -12.43 41.50
CA MET A 1 25.44 -12.98 40.17
C MET A 1 24.18 -13.12 39.33
N PRO A 2 23.75 -12.09 38.55
CA PRO A 2 22.62 -12.24 37.64
C PRO A 2 22.99 -11.86 36.20
N SER A 3 22.69 -12.72 35.23
CA SER A 3 22.28 -12.37 33.85
C SER A 3 22.20 -13.63 32.97
N GLU A 4 21.41 -13.54 31.89
CA GLU A 4 21.48 -14.36 30.65
C GLU A 4 20.42 -15.43 30.32
N PRO A 5 19.12 -15.11 30.34
CA PRO A 5 18.22 -15.74 29.36
C PRO A 5 17.49 -14.78 28.41
N GLN A 6 17.36 -13.49 28.76
CA GLN A 6 16.57 -12.51 27.99
C GLN A 6 17.19 -12.12 26.63
N THR A 7 18.52 -12.14 26.51
CA THR A 7 19.23 -11.71 25.28
C THR A 7 19.09 -12.69 24.12
N ARG A 8 18.79 -13.98 24.38
CA ARG A 8 18.73 -15.01 23.33
C ARG A 8 17.44 -14.98 22.50
N LEU A 9 16.32 -14.52 23.07
CA LEU A 9 15.02 -14.52 22.38
C LEU A 9 14.84 -13.30 21.48
N ALA A 10 15.27 -12.12 21.92
CA ALA A 10 15.23 -10.89 21.12
C ALA A 10 16.13 -11.00 19.87
N ARG A 11 17.31 -11.60 20.01
CA ARG A 11 18.24 -11.85 18.90
C ARG A 11 17.60 -12.76 17.84
N ARG A 12 16.84 -13.77 18.26
CA ARG A 12 16.23 -14.78 17.38
C ARG A 12 15.08 -14.26 16.52
N SER A 13 14.35 -13.22 16.95
CA SER A 13 13.27 -12.61 16.15
C SER A 13 13.83 -11.58 15.17
N VAL A 14 14.83 -10.80 15.60
CA VAL A 14 15.57 -9.87 14.74
C VAL A 14 16.32 -10.66 13.66
N ASP A 15 16.98 -11.77 14.01
CA ASP A 15 17.69 -12.62 13.05
C ASP A 15 16.74 -13.21 11.99
N ARG A 16 15.51 -13.60 12.35
CA ARG A 16 14.53 -14.10 11.37
C ARG A 16 13.99 -13.00 10.46
N MET A 17 13.82 -11.79 10.98
CA MET A 17 13.32 -10.66 10.19
C MET A 17 14.41 -10.18 9.23
N VAL A 18 15.66 -10.07 9.70
CA VAL A 18 16.83 -9.76 8.88
C VAL A 18 17.07 -10.86 7.83
N LEU A 19 16.95 -12.14 8.19
CA LEU A 19 17.07 -13.25 7.25
C LEU A 19 15.98 -13.19 6.18
N SER A 20 14.73 -12.90 6.57
CA SER A 20 13.63 -12.76 5.61
C SER A 20 13.84 -11.58 4.66
N THR A 21 14.29 -10.42 5.17
CA THR A 21 14.60 -9.26 4.33
C THR A 21 15.76 -9.55 3.37
N LEU A 22 16.79 -10.27 3.83
CA LEU A 22 17.93 -10.66 3.02
C LEU A 22 17.54 -11.66 1.93
N VAL A 23 16.69 -12.66 2.25
CA VAL A 23 16.19 -13.64 1.26
C VAL A 23 15.33 -12.95 0.20
N VAL A 24 14.44 -12.03 0.60
CA VAL A 24 13.62 -11.26 -0.35
C VAL A 24 14.50 -10.37 -1.23
N GLY A 25 15.48 -9.67 -0.64
CA GLY A 25 16.43 -8.86 -1.40
C GLY A 25 17.23 -9.69 -2.40
N LEU A 26 17.75 -10.84 -1.99
CA LEU A 26 18.48 -11.76 -2.87
C LEU A 26 17.59 -12.29 -4.00
N PHE A 27 16.33 -12.62 -3.71
CA PHE A 27 15.37 -13.07 -4.71
C PHE A 27 15.07 -11.99 -5.77
N VAL A 28 14.89 -10.74 -5.34
CA VAL A 28 14.68 -9.60 -6.26
C VAL A 28 15.90 -9.38 -7.15
N VAL A 29 17.10 -9.44 -6.59
CA VAL A 29 18.35 -9.31 -7.36
C VAL A 29 18.49 -10.47 -8.37
N ALA A 30 18.20 -11.71 -7.95
CA ALA A 30 18.22 -12.86 -8.84
C ALA A 30 17.20 -12.74 -9.99
N MET A 31 16.00 -12.22 -9.72
CA MET A 31 14.99 -11.97 -10.74
C MET A 31 15.43 -10.91 -11.75
N ILE A 32 16.02 -9.80 -11.29
CA ILE A 32 16.56 -8.75 -12.17
C ILE A 32 17.71 -9.31 -13.02
N ALA A 33 18.61 -10.09 -12.42
CA ALA A 33 19.71 -10.72 -13.14
C ALA A 33 19.22 -11.70 -14.22
N ALA A 34 18.19 -12.50 -13.92
CA ALA A 34 17.57 -13.41 -14.89
C ALA A 34 16.87 -12.65 -16.04
N ALA A 35 16.22 -11.52 -15.74
CA ALA A 35 15.56 -10.70 -16.75
C ALA A 35 16.57 -10.08 -17.74
N ILE A 36 17.74 -9.67 -17.28
CA ILE A 36 18.80 -9.09 -18.13
C ILE A 36 19.46 -10.16 -19.01
N GLN A 37 19.52 -11.42 -18.55
CA GLN A 37 20.14 -12.53 -19.28
C GLN A 37 19.25 -13.12 -20.39
N GLY A 38 17.98 -12.70 -20.51
CA GLY A 38 17.01 -13.25 -21.47
C GLY A 38 17.17 -12.80 -22.93
N ALA A 39 18.25 -12.11 -23.30
CA ALA A 39 18.46 -11.69 -24.69
C ALA A 39 18.90 -12.90 -25.57
N PRO A 40 18.10 -13.33 -26.57
CA PRO A 40 18.49 -14.43 -27.45
C PRO A 40 19.67 -13.99 -28.34
N THR A 41 20.85 -14.58 -28.11
CA THR A 41 22.02 -14.37 -28.96
C THR A 41 22.03 -15.40 -30.08
N PHE A 42 21.60 -14.99 -31.28
CA PHE A 42 21.75 -15.81 -32.47
C PHE A 42 23.23 -15.80 -32.89
N ARG A 43 23.95 -16.91 -32.67
CA ARG A 43 25.27 -17.12 -33.26
C ARG A 43 25.09 -17.41 -34.75
N PRO A 44 25.76 -16.69 -35.67
CA PRO A 44 25.89 -17.12 -37.04
C PRO A 44 26.53 -18.51 -37.04
N ALA A 45 25.93 -19.46 -37.77
CA ALA A 45 26.51 -20.80 -37.91
C ALA A 45 27.94 -20.69 -38.46
N ALA A 46 28.88 -21.44 -37.87
CA ALA A 46 30.23 -21.52 -38.39
C ALA A 46 30.21 -22.03 -39.85
N PRO A 47 31.06 -21.50 -40.75
CA PRO A 47 31.15 -22.01 -42.11
C PRO A 47 31.42 -23.52 -42.07
N ILE A 48 30.50 -24.31 -42.62
CA ILE A 48 30.67 -25.76 -42.77
C ILE A 48 31.92 -25.96 -43.65
N PRO A 49 32.94 -26.72 -43.22
CA PRO A 49 34.05 -27.07 -44.08
C PRO A 49 33.49 -27.77 -45.31
N ARG A 50 33.77 -27.25 -46.51
CA ARG A 50 33.40 -27.91 -47.75
C ARG A 50 34.09 -29.26 -47.79
N GLY A 51 33.35 -30.33 -47.50
CA GLY A 51 33.76 -31.68 -47.87
C GLY A 51 33.94 -31.71 -49.38
N THR A 52 35.01 -32.36 -49.82
CA THR A 52 35.32 -32.58 -51.24
C THR A 52 34.10 -33.21 -51.91
N ALA A 53 33.43 -32.44 -52.78
CA ALA A 53 32.26 -32.92 -53.49
C ALA A 53 32.69 -34.01 -54.48
N GLU A 54 32.14 -35.21 -54.32
CA GLU A 54 32.07 -36.18 -55.42
C GLU A 54 31.18 -35.56 -56.51
N PRO A 55 31.52 -35.68 -57.81
CA PRO A 55 30.80 -34.97 -58.86
C PRO A 55 29.40 -35.55 -59.01
N LEU A 56 28.39 -34.79 -58.57
CA LEU A 56 27.00 -35.03 -58.92
C LEU A 56 26.77 -34.68 -60.40
N PRO A 57 25.87 -35.40 -61.11
CA PRO A 57 25.57 -35.14 -62.51
C PRO A 57 25.08 -33.70 -62.70
N SER A 58 25.61 -33.05 -63.73
CA SER A 58 25.31 -31.65 -64.06
C SER A 58 23.82 -31.45 -64.35
N SER A 59 23.17 -30.64 -63.53
CA SER A 59 21.91 -29.97 -63.86
C SER A 59 22.21 -28.50 -64.17
N ASP A 60 21.59 -27.98 -65.23
CA ASP A 60 21.73 -26.62 -65.79
C ASP A 60 21.79 -25.49 -64.74
N PRO A 61 22.48 -24.37 -65.03
CA PRO A 61 22.54 -23.22 -64.14
C PRO A 61 21.18 -22.50 -64.13
N GLY A 62 20.28 -22.95 -63.26
CA GLY A 62 19.10 -22.20 -62.86
C GLY A 62 19.53 -20.95 -62.11
N ALA A 63 18.99 -19.80 -62.54
CA ALA A 63 19.29 -18.46 -62.08
C ALA A 63 19.54 -18.38 -60.56
N THR A 64 20.71 -17.86 -60.17
CA THR A 64 20.98 -17.42 -58.80
C THR A 64 20.06 -16.25 -58.47
N GLY A 65 18.94 -16.54 -57.82
CA GLY A 65 18.17 -15.55 -57.10
C GLY A 65 19.01 -15.03 -55.93
N VAL A 66 19.25 -13.73 -55.92
CA VAL A 66 19.72 -13.02 -54.72
C VAL A 66 18.73 -13.34 -53.59
N PRO A 67 19.15 -13.68 -52.36
CA PRO A 67 18.20 -13.88 -51.28
C PRO A 67 17.47 -12.56 -51.07
N GLU A 68 16.15 -12.56 -51.30
CA GLU A 68 15.31 -11.42 -50.97
C GLU A 68 15.46 -11.14 -49.46
N PRO A 69 15.61 -9.86 -49.05
CA PRO A 69 15.61 -9.53 -47.64
C PRO A 69 14.35 -10.13 -47.00
N MET A 70 14.54 -11.04 -46.05
CA MET A 70 13.45 -11.66 -45.32
C MET A 70 12.68 -10.54 -44.60
N GLU A 71 11.53 -10.13 -45.15
CA GLU A 71 10.62 -9.23 -44.46
C GLU A 71 10.20 -9.94 -43.18
N ILE A 72 10.62 -9.40 -42.04
CA ILE A 72 10.14 -9.84 -40.74
C ILE A 72 8.63 -9.61 -40.77
N ASP A 73 7.89 -10.71 -40.78
CA ASP A 73 6.43 -10.69 -40.80
C ASP A 73 5.95 -9.75 -39.68
N SER A 74 5.41 -8.60 -40.08
CA SER A 74 4.99 -7.53 -39.17
C SER A 74 3.97 -8.03 -38.14
N THR A 75 3.24 -9.10 -38.48
CA THR A 75 2.31 -9.77 -37.57
C THR A 75 3.03 -10.52 -36.45
N ALA A 76 4.17 -11.16 -36.71
CA ALA A 76 4.97 -11.84 -35.70
C ALA A 76 5.58 -10.85 -34.70
N ALA A 77 6.07 -9.69 -35.17
CA ALA A 77 6.57 -8.62 -34.30
C ALA A 77 5.46 -8.04 -33.40
N ALA A 78 4.26 -7.83 -33.94
CA ALA A 78 3.10 -7.34 -33.19
C ALA A 78 2.61 -8.34 -32.13
N VAL A 79 2.61 -9.64 -32.44
CA VAL A 79 2.26 -10.70 -31.49
C VAL A 79 3.27 -10.75 -30.33
N VAL A 80 4.57 -10.68 -30.62
CA VAL A 80 5.62 -10.65 -29.59
C VAL A 80 5.49 -9.42 -28.70
N GLN A 81 5.21 -8.25 -29.26
CA GLN A 81 5.00 -7.03 -28.49
C GLN A 81 3.76 -7.12 -27.60
N THR A 82 2.67 -7.68 -28.11
CA THR A 82 1.43 -7.88 -27.35
C THR A 82 1.65 -8.82 -26.17
N LEU A 83 2.35 -9.94 -26.40
CA LEU A 83 2.73 -10.89 -25.34
C LEU A 83 3.64 -10.24 -24.30
N ALA A 84 4.58 -9.39 -24.70
CA ALA A 84 5.46 -8.67 -23.78
C ALA A 84 4.68 -7.69 -22.88
N VAL A 85 3.70 -6.96 -23.44
CA VAL A 85 2.84 -6.05 -22.67
C VAL A 85 1.96 -6.82 -21.69
N ILE A 86 1.37 -7.95 -22.10
CA ILE A 86 0.58 -8.81 -21.23
C ILE A 86 1.45 -9.35 -20.08
N LEU A 87 2.65 -9.84 -20.39
CA LEU A 87 3.58 -10.34 -19.38
C LEU A 87 3.97 -9.24 -18.39
N MET A 88 4.26 -8.03 -18.87
CA MET A 88 4.59 -6.89 -18.01
C MET A 88 3.42 -6.48 -17.12
N ALA A 89 2.20 -6.49 -17.65
CA ALA A 89 0.99 -6.24 -16.88
C ALA A 89 0.76 -7.31 -15.79
N LEU A 90 1.00 -8.59 -16.10
CA LEU A 90 0.92 -9.69 -15.14
C LEU A 90 1.98 -9.56 -14.03
N VAL A 91 3.21 -9.16 -14.38
CA VAL A 91 4.28 -8.90 -13.40
C VAL A 91 3.92 -7.71 -12.51
N ALA A 92 3.41 -6.61 -13.07
CA ALA A 92 2.96 -5.46 -12.30
C ALA A 92 1.80 -5.82 -11.36
N ALA A 93 0.82 -6.59 -11.85
CA ALA A 93 -0.27 -7.10 -11.03
C ALA A 93 0.23 -8.01 -9.89
N GLY A 94 1.21 -8.88 -10.18
CA GLY A 94 1.86 -9.72 -9.18
C GLY A 94 2.59 -8.92 -8.10
N LEU A 95 3.32 -7.87 -8.49
CA LEU A 95 3.99 -6.96 -7.56
C LEU A 95 2.99 -6.21 -6.68
N ILE A 96 1.90 -5.70 -7.25
CA ILE A 96 0.83 -5.04 -6.50
C ILE A 96 0.18 -6.02 -5.53
N ALA A 97 -0.15 -7.24 -5.97
CA ALA A 97 -0.70 -8.27 -5.11
C ALA A 97 0.24 -8.64 -3.96
N LEU A 98 1.54 -8.74 -4.23
CA LEU A 98 2.57 -8.99 -3.22
C LEU A 98 2.64 -7.85 -2.20
N LEU A 99 2.63 -6.60 -2.66
CA LEU A 99 2.60 -5.42 -1.78
C LEU A 99 1.35 -5.40 -0.90
N VAL A 100 0.18 -5.73 -1.45
CA VAL A 100 -1.08 -5.83 -0.70
C VAL A 100 -1.02 -6.96 0.34
N ILE A 101 -0.47 -8.12 -0.02
CA ILE A 101 -0.30 -9.24 0.91
C ILE A 101 0.70 -8.88 2.01
N ALA A 102 1.82 -8.26 1.68
CA ALA A 102 2.83 -7.80 2.63
C ALA A 102 2.26 -6.75 3.59
N ALA A 103 1.53 -5.76 3.08
CA ALA A 103 0.83 -4.78 3.88
C ALA A 103 -0.17 -5.46 4.83
N ARG A 104 -1.01 -6.37 4.32
CA ARG A 104 -1.97 -7.13 5.14
C ARG A 104 -1.28 -8.00 6.19
N ALA A 105 -0.15 -8.63 5.86
CA ALA A 105 0.62 -9.45 6.78
C ALA A 105 1.27 -8.59 7.88
N LEU A 106 1.76 -7.39 7.53
CA LEU A 106 2.28 -6.42 8.50
C LEU A 106 1.18 -5.93 9.44
N LEU A 107 0.03 -5.54 8.88
CA LEU A 107 -1.17 -5.16 9.62
C LEU A 107 -1.67 -6.29 10.54
N ARG A 108 -1.65 -7.55 10.08
CA ARG A 108 -1.99 -8.73 10.89
C ARG A 108 -0.97 -9.01 11.98
N ALA A 109 0.33 -8.94 11.68
CA ALA A 109 1.39 -9.12 12.67
C ALA A 109 1.33 -8.03 13.77
N TRP A 110 0.85 -6.84 13.43
CA TRP A 110 0.61 -5.75 14.38
C TRP A 110 -0.70 -5.93 15.18
N ARG A 111 -1.70 -6.59 14.58
CA ARG A 111 -2.99 -6.97 15.23
C ARG A 111 -2.85 -8.17 16.16
N ASP A 112 -2.05 -9.16 15.79
CA ASP A 112 -1.93 -10.44 16.48
C ASP A 112 -0.82 -10.45 17.54
N ARG A 113 -0.25 -9.29 17.89
CA ARG A 113 0.53 -9.17 19.13
C ARG A 113 -0.41 -9.53 20.30
N PRO A 114 -0.16 -10.62 21.03
CA PRO A 114 -1.09 -11.13 22.01
C PRO A 114 -1.20 -10.13 23.16
N LEU A 115 -2.31 -9.40 23.19
CA LEU A 115 -2.83 -8.81 24.42
C LEU A 115 -3.23 -9.98 25.30
N GLY A 116 -2.32 -10.36 26.20
CA GLY A 116 -2.53 -11.37 27.23
C GLY A 116 -3.73 -10.99 28.09
N ARG A 117 -4.89 -11.54 27.72
CA ARG A 117 -6.06 -11.67 28.57
C ARG A 117 -5.68 -12.61 29.73
N ARG A 118 -5.24 -12.06 30.85
CA ARG A 118 -5.45 -12.62 32.20
C ARG A 118 -5.07 -11.60 33.29
N ASP A 119 -5.95 -11.55 34.28
CA ASP A 119 -5.76 -11.02 35.63
C ASP A 119 -6.05 -9.52 35.87
N ALA A 120 -7.29 -9.15 35.53
CA ALA A 120 -7.97 -7.95 36.01
C ALA A 120 -8.33 -7.97 37.52
N ALA A 121 -7.55 -8.60 38.41
CA ALA A 121 -7.95 -8.66 39.83
C ALA A 121 -6.86 -8.75 40.91
N ALA A 122 -5.57 -8.99 40.62
CA ALA A 122 -4.65 -9.39 41.72
C ALA A 122 -3.33 -8.60 41.88
N VAL A 123 -2.98 -7.64 41.01
CA VAL A 123 -1.71 -6.90 41.17
C VAL A 123 -1.94 -5.40 41.05
N ALA A 124 -2.77 -4.88 41.96
CA ALA A 124 -3.07 -3.46 42.11
C ALA A 124 -1.95 -2.64 42.80
N SER A 125 -0.66 -3.00 42.70
CA SER A 125 0.36 -2.25 43.46
C SER A 125 1.78 -2.14 42.89
N GLU A 126 2.18 -2.80 41.79
CA GLU A 126 3.62 -2.82 41.48
C GLU A 126 4.01 -2.90 40.00
N VAL A 127 3.31 -2.18 39.11
CA VAL A 127 3.79 -1.95 37.72
C VAL A 127 3.37 -0.56 37.21
N ASP A 128 3.64 0.48 38.01
CA ASP A 128 3.35 1.89 37.65
C ASP A 128 4.37 2.51 36.65
N HIS A 129 5.34 1.75 36.11
CA HIS A 129 6.49 2.42 35.47
C HIS A 129 6.87 2.05 34.03
N LEU A 130 6.26 1.08 33.33
CA LEU A 130 6.81 0.69 32.00
C LEU A 130 5.77 0.25 30.95
N THR A 131 4.67 1.00 30.77
CA THR A 131 3.86 0.86 29.55
C THR A 131 3.43 2.25 29.08
N SER A 132 4.25 2.89 28.24
CA SER A 132 3.84 4.11 27.52
C SER A 132 2.68 3.76 26.59
N ALA A 133 1.45 4.01 27.07
CA ALA A 133 0.42 4.54 26.21
C ALA A 133 1.00 5.75 25.45
N PRO A 134 0.55 6.06 24.22
CA PRO A 134 0.88 7.33 23.61
C PRO A 134 0.64 8.42 24.64
N GLU A 135 1.61 9.31 24.82
CA GLU A 135 1.41 10.48 25.66
C GLU A 135 0.14 11.16 25.16
N PRO A 136 -0.86 11.44 26.02
CA PRO A 136 -2.12 12.04 25.59
C PRO A 136 -1.91 13.32 24.76
N GLU A 137 -0.77 13.97 24.96
CA GLU A 137 -0.27 15.11 24.19
C GLU A 137 0.02 14.80 22.71
N ILE A 138 0.55 13.61 22.37
CA ILE A 138 0.80 13.20 20.97
C ILE A 138 -0.52 13.04 20.21
N ALA A 139 -1.51 12.38 20.83
CA ALA A 139 -2.83 12.20 20.23
C ALA A 139 -3.53 13.54 19.98
N VAL A 140 -3.38 14.49 20.92
CA VAL A 140 -3.88 15.87 20.77
C VAL A 140 -3.24 16.58 19.59
N ALA A 141 -1.90 16.56 19.50
CA ALA A 141 -1.20 17.24 18.41
C ALA A 141 -1.52 16.66 17.03
N VAL A 142 -1.69 15.33 16.93
CA VAL A 142 -2.10 14.66 15.68
C VAL A 142 -3.50 15.10 15.27
N MET A 143 -4.46 15.07 16.19
CA MET A 143 -5.84 15.47 15.89
C MET A 143 -5.98 16.96 15.57
N GLN A 144 -5.26 17.84 16.27
CA GLN A 144 -5.22 19.27 15.94
C GLN A 144 -4.74 19.51 14.50
N ARG A 145 -3.66 18.84 14.08
CA ARG A 145 -3.18 18.92 12.70
C ARG A 145 -4.20 18.34 11.71
N GLY A 146 -4.83 17.23 12.06
CA GLY A 146 -5.86 16.60 11.24
C GLY A 146 -7.08 17.49 11.00
N ILE A 147 -7.57 18.14 12.05
CA ILE A 147 -8.71 19.07 11.98
C ILE A 147 -8.36 20.30 11.11
N ALA A 148 -7.17 20.88 11.31
CA ALA A 148 -6.69 21.98 10.48
C ALA A 148 -6.54 21.55 9.01
N GLY A 149 -6.00 20.36 8.75
CA GLY A 149 -5.91 19.78 7.41
C GLY A 149 -7.28 19.55 6.76
N ALA A 150 -8.27 19.09 7.53
CA ALA A 150 -9.64 18.89 7.05
C ALA A 150 -10.32 20.22 6.68
N LEU A 151 -10.10 21.28 7.47
CA LEU A 151 -10.53 22.64 7.13
C LEU A 151 -9.87 23.16 5.86
N MET A 152 -8.58 22.89 5.65
CA MET A 152 -7.91 23.24 4.41
C MET A 152 -8.50 22.48 3.20
N GLN A 153 -8.70 21.17 3.33
CA GLN A 153 -9.29 20.34 2.26
C GLN A 153 -10.72 20.78 1.90
N ILE A 154 -11.50 21.27 2.87
CA ILE A 154 -12.87 21.70 2.57
C ILE A 154 -12.91 22.98 1.72
N ASP A 155 -11.90 23.83 1.84
CA ASP A 155 -11.80 25.11 1.14
C ASP A 155 -11.09 24.99 -0.22
N GLU A 156 -10.13 24.09 -0.37
CA GLU A 156 -9.34 23.94 -1.60
C GLU A 156 -10.08 23.24 -2.76
N ARG A 157 -11.03 22.36 -2.45
CA ARG A 157 -11.66 21.49 -3.46
C ARG A 157 -12.76 22.24 -4.22
N ALA A 158 -12.80 22.08 -5.55
CA ALA A 158 -13.79 22.79 -6.37
C ALA A 158 -15.24 22.33 -6.09
N ARG A 159 -15.49 21.02 -6.02
CA ARG A 159 -16.84 20.48 -5.77
C ARG A 159 -17.07 20.25 -4.28
N ALA A 160 -18.26 20.62 -3.80
CA ALA A 160 -18.65 20.44 -2.40
C ALA A 160 -18.61 18.98 -1.95
N SER A 161 -19.07 18.06 -2.80
CA SER A 161 -18.99 16.62 -2.53
C SER A 161 -17.55 16.15 -2.31
N ASP A 162 -16.63 16.53 -3.20
CA ASP A 162 -15.22 16.17 -3.10
C ASP A 162 -14.56 16.80 -1.86
N ALA A 163 -14.95 18.04 -1.53
CA ALA A 163 -14.49 18.76 -0.34
C ALA A 163 -14.85 18.03 0.96
N ILE A 164 -16.12 17.65 1.12
CA ILE A 164 -16.63 16.94 2.31
C ILE A 164 -15.96 15.58 2.44
N VAL A 165 -15.85 14.82 1.34
CA VAL A 165 -15.17 13.51 1.36
C VAL A 165 -13.70 13.65 1.71
N ALA A 166 -12.97 14.58 1.08
CA ALA A 166 -11.55 14.78 1.36
C ALA A 166 -11.29 15.20 2.81
N ALA A 167 -12.10 16.11 3.35
CA ALA A 167 -12.02 16.54 4.74
C ALA A 167 -12.25 15.37 5.71
N TRP A 168 -13.27 14.53 5.46
CA TRP A 168 -13.56 13.36 6.29
C TRP A 168 -12.44 12.30 6.24
N ILE A 169 -11.94 11.98 5.05
CA ILE A 169 -10.84 11.01 4.91
C ILE A 169 -9.57 11.49 5.62
N GLY A 170 -9.25 12.79 5.56
CA GLY A 170 -8.13 13.34 6.32
C GLY A 170 -8.30 13.20 7.84
N LEU A 171 -9.54 13.30 8.35
CA LEU A 171 -9.84 13.01 9.76
C LEU A 171 -9.71 11.52 10.09
N GLU A 172 -10.14 10.61 9.21
CA GLU A 172 -9.97 9.16 9.40
C GLU A 172 -8.48 8.78 9.49
N GLU A 173 -7.65 9.33 8.61
CA GLU A 173 -6.19 9.13 8.62
C GLU A 173 -5.58 9.67 9.92
N SER A 174 -5.95 10.90 10.31
CA SER A 174 -5.45 11.51 11.54
C SER A 174 -5.87 10.75 12.81
N ALA A 175 -7.10 10.25 12.85
CA ALA A 175 -7.59 9.43 13.95
C ALA A 175 -6.83 8.09 14.04
N ALA A 176 -6.50 7.47 12.89
CA ALA A 176 -5.69 6.25 12.85
C ALA A 176 -4.26 6.49 13.35
N ASP A 177 -3.71 7.69 13.10
CA ASP A 177 -2.38 8.10 13.52
C ASP A 177 -2.32 8.59 14.99
N ALA A 178 -3.47 8.84 15.63
CA ALA A 178 -3.56 9.32 17.01
C ALA A 178 -3.12 8.28 18.06
N GLY A 179 -2.67 7.09 17.64
CA GLY A 179 -2.16 6.04 18.52
C GLY A 179 -3.24 5.27 19.30
N VAL A 180 -4.51 5.59 19.08
CA VAL A 180 -5.66 4.89 19.67
C VAL A 180 -6.11 3.78 18.72
N LYS A 181 -6.30 2.57 19.25
CA LYS A 181 -6.78 1.44 18.44
C LYS A 181 -8.29 1.49 18.26
N ARG A 182 -8.73 1.15 17.05
CA ARG A 182 -10.12 0.87 16.72
C ARG A 182 -10.55 -0.48 17.31
N ALA A 183 -11.80 -0.59 17.79
CA ALA A 183 -12.35 -1.87 18.21
C ALA A 183 -12.58 -2.81 17.01
N ALA A 184 -12.69 -4.11 17.25
CA ALA A 184 -12.78 -5.11 16.18
C ALA A 184 -14.01 -4.95 15.27
N THR A 185 -15.13 -4.53 15.85
CA THR A 185 -16.43 -4.33 15.18
C THR A 185 -16.74 -2.86 14.90
N GLU A 186 -15.88 -1.94 15.32
CA GLU A 186 -16.07 -0.51 15.14
C GLU A 186 -15.74 -0.13 13.69
N THR A 187 -16.64 0.60 13.05
CA THR A 187 -16.45 1.12 11.70
C THR A 187 -15.44 2.28 11.69
N PRO A 188 -14.82 2.60 10.54
CA PRO A 188 -13.96 3.79 10.44
C PRO A 188 -14.66 5.08 10.90
N GLY A 189 -15.93 5.25 10.55
CA GLY A 189 -16.68 6.45 10.91
C GLY A 189 -16.97 6.56 12.41
N GLU A 190 -17.44 5.46 13.02
CA GLU A 190 -17.64 5.39 14.47
C GLU A 190 -16.34 5.64 15.24
N PHE A 191 -15.22 5.14 14.73
CA PHE A 191 -13.91 5.37 15.30
C PHE A 191 -13.54 6.85 15.33
N VAL A 192 -13.67 7.55 14.20
CA VAL A 192 -13.40 9.00 14.14
C VAL A 192 -14.28 9.77 15.11
N VAL A 193 -15.58 9.47 15.14
CA VAL A 193 -16.51 10.11 16.08
C VAL A 193 -16.08 9.86 17.53
N ARG A 194 -15.70 8.63 17.88
CA ARG A 194 -15.19 8.31 19.22
C ARG A 194 -13.91 9.09 19.55
N ILE A 195 -12.99 9.23 18.61
CA ILE A 195 -11.75 10.00 18.83
C ILE A 195 -12.07 11.48 19.02
N ILE A 196 -12.88 12.09 18.15
CA ILE A 196 -13.26 13.52 18.26
C ILE A 196 -13.97 13.81 19.59
N THR A 197 -14.82 12.88 20.04
CA THR A 197 -15.60 13.00 21.28
C THR A 197 -14.83 12.64 22.55
N LEU A 198 -13.53 12.31 22.46
CA LEU A 198 -12.66 12.29 23.63
C LEU A 198 -12.64 13.64 24.35
N ARG A 199 -12.87 14.73 23.60
CA ARG A 199 -13.21 16.02 24.18
C ARG A 199 -14.73 16.23 24.18
N PRO A 200 -15.33 16.57 25.33
CA PRO A 200 -16.77 16.76 25.43
C PRO A 200 -17.23 18.02 24.67
N GLY A 201 -18.50 18.05 24.26
CA GLY A 201 -19.14 19.24 23.67
C GLY A 201 -19.30 19.24 22.15
N VAL A 202 -18.72 18.27 21.43
CA VAL A 202 -18.70 18.23 19.94
C VAL A 202 -19.34 16.97 19.34
N ALA A 203 -20.06 16.18 20.15
CA ALA A 203 -20.67 14.94 19.67
C ALA A 203 -21.71 15.17 18.57
N GLY A 204 -22.51 16.24 18.69
CA GLY A 204 -23.48 16.62 17.65
C GLY A 204 -22.82 17.03 16.34
N ASP A 205 -21.69 17.73 16.41
CA ASP A 205 -20.92 18.18 15.26
C ASP A 205 -20.22 17.02 14.55
N ALA A 206 -19.55 16.15 15.31
CA ALA A 206 -18.93 14.95 14.78
C ALA A 206 -19.95 14.03 14.09
N ALA A 207 -21.12 13.83 14.70
CA ALA A 207 -22.19 13.04 14.10
C ALA A 207 -22.79 13.71 12.86
N SER A 208 -22.91 15.04 12.84
CA SER A 208 -23.44 15.77 11.68
C SER A 208 -22.47 15.72 10.50
N LEU A 209 -21.17 15.85 10.78
CA LEU A 209 -20.13 15.71 9.78
C LEU A 209 -20.09 14.28 9.20
N LEU A 210 -20.21 13.24 10.05
CA LEU A 210 -20.31 11.85 9.59
C LEU A 210 -21.52 11.65 8.67
N ARG A 211 -22.70 12.18 9.03
CA ARG A 211 -23.91 12.07 8.20
C ARG A 211 -23.75 12.76 6.84
N LEU A 212 -23.09 13.92 6.79
CA LEU A 212 -22.80 14.60 5.52
C LEU A 212 -21.83 13.81 4.66
N TYR A 213 -20.81 13.19 5.26
CA TYR A 213 -19.91 12.30 4.54
C TYR A 213 -20.65 11.07 3.98
N GLU A 214 -21.46 10.41 4.79
CA GLU A 214 -22.23 9.22 4.39
C GLU A 214 -23.26 9.56 3.30
N SER A 215 -23.94 10.70 3.42
CA SER A 215 -24.91 11.14 2.40
C SER A 215 -24.25 11.42 1.07
N VAL A 216 -23.06 12.02 1.06
CA VAL A 216 -22.30 12.28 -0.18
C VAL A 216 -21.73 10.99 -0.77
N ARG A 217 -21.20 10.10 0.08
CA ARG A 217 -20.51 8.89 -0.39
C ARG A 217 -21.45 7.78 -0.83
N PHE A 218 -22.58 7.64 -0.15
CA PHE A 218 -23.52 6.54 -0.36
C PHE A 218 -24.91 7.00 -0.83
N GLY A 219 -25.19 8.29 -0.78
CA GLY A 219 -26.44 8.84 -1.30
C GLY A 219 -26.44 8.99 -2.82
N ALA A 220 -27.64 9.19 -3.37
CA ALA A 220 -27.85 9.33 -4.81
C ALA A 220 -27.64 10.77 -5.33
N GLY A 221 -27.51 11.75 -4.44
CA GLY A 221 -27.37 13.17 -4.78
C GLY A 221 -25.96 13.72 -4.52
N SER A 222 -25.58 14.77 -5.25
CA SER A 222 -24.37 15.54 -4.96
C SER A 222 -24.63 16.60 -3.89
N ALA A 223 -23.70 16.77 -2.95
CA ALA A 223 -23.74 17.88 -2.00
C ALA A 223 -23.62 19.24 -2.69
N ASP A 224 -24.29 20.23 -2.13
CA ASP A 224 -24.24 21.63 -2.55
C ASP A 224 -23.32 22.48 -1.64
N GLU A 225 -23.27 23.80 -1.90
CA GLU A 225 -22.43 24.70 -1.11
C GLU A 225 -22.97 24.95 0.31
N GLY A 226 -24.26 24.74 0.55
CA GLY A 226 -24.87 24.77 1.88
C GLY A 226 -24.41 23.57 2.73
N ASP A 227 -24.35 22.39 2.13
CA ASP A 227 -23.76 21.20 2.76
C ASP A 227 -22.28 21.43 3.10
N ARG A 228 -21.52 22.03 2.17
CA ARG A 228 -20.11 22.39 2.44
C ARG A 228 -19.99 23.39 3.58
N ALA A 229 -20.84 24.41 3.62
CA ALA A 229 -20.87 25.39 4.70
C ALA A 229 -21.18 24.72 6.05
N SER A 230 -22.14 23.80 6.08
CA SER A 230 -22.51 23.04 7.27
C SER A 230 -21.36 22.16 7.77
N ALA A 231 -20.68 21.45 6.86
CA ALA A 231 -19.51 20.65 7.20
C ALA A 231 -18.34 21.51 7.71
N ARG A 232 -18.09 22.67 7.09
CA ARG A 232 -17.07 23.63 7.53
C ARG A 232 -17.37 24.16 8.93
N GLU A 233 -18.62 24.47 9.21
CA GLU A 233 -19.06 24.96 10.52
C GLU A 233 -18.89 23.90 11.61
N ALA A 234 -19.25 22.65 11.32
CA ALA A 234 -19.01 21.52 12.22
C ALA A 234 -17.51 21.33 12.50
N LEU A 235 -16.66 21.39 11.47
CA LEU A 235 -15.21 21.31 11.62
C LEU A 235 -14.65 22.44 12.49
N ARG A 236 -15.14 23.67 12.35
CA ARG A 236 -14.72 24.81 13.19
C ARG A 236 -15.11 24.64 14.65
N ARG A 237 -16.35 24.19 14.94
CA ARG A 237 -16.76 23.90 16.32
C ARG A 237 -15.94 22.77 16.94
N ILE A 238 -15.58 21.77 16.14
CA ILE A 238 -14.64 20.72 16.56
C ILE A 238 -13.26 21.32 16.85
N GLU A 239 -12.72 22.17 15.96
CA GLU A 239 -11.43 22.85 16.15
C GLU A 239 -11.37 23.67 17.45
N GLU A 240 -12.42 24.43 17.75
CA GLU A 240 -12.49 25.26 18.96
C GLU A 240 -12.32 24.45 20.25
N VAL A 241 -12.88 23.25 20.31
CA VAL A 241 -12.76 22.36 21.47
C VAL A 241 -11.40 21.65 21.54
N TRP A 242 -10.76 21.45 20.38
CA TRP A 242 -9.47 20.80 20.28
C TRP A 242 -8.27 21.74 20.40
N ARG A 243 -8.50 23.05 20.42
CA ARG A 243 -7.48 24.06 20.67
C ARG A 243 -6.84 23.95 22.06
#